data_AF-G9ELR5-F1
#
_entry.id   AF-G9ELR5-F1
#
_cell.length_a   1.000
_cell.length_b   1.000
_cell.length_c   1.000
_cell.angle_alpha   90.00
_cell.angle_beta   90.00
_cell.angle_gamma   90.00
#
_symmetry.space_group_name_H-M   'P 1'
#
loop_
_entity.id
_entity.type
_entity.pdbx_description
1 polymer ?
#
loop_
_entity_poly.entity_id
_entity_poly.type
_entity_poly.pdbx_seq_one_letter_code
_entity_poly.pdbx_strand_id
1 'polypeptide(L)'
;MVKAQSWLKVKGHIIACEWTTVGHSVWPKIEYSYQVYDKNLYGEYLFLDTAHNTPNSKYARRVAYKAAVAFKENEEIDVYYNPNHPEQSALDVTMPKKLNVILILIGTLIVLHVGLIAWRLLG
;
A
#
# COMPACT_ATOMS: atom_id res chain seq x y z
N MET A 1 -18.03 -4.31 -11.25
CA MET A 1 -16.61 -3.94 -11.45
C MET A 1 -16.38 -2.61 -10.74
N VAL A 2 -15.91 -2.64 -9.51
CA VAL A 2 -15.65 -1.43 -8.71
C VAL A 2 -14.39 -0.79 -9.31
N LYS A 3 -14.57 0.28 -10.09
CA LYS A 3 -13.46 1.13 -10.52
C LYS A 3 -12.67 1.49 -9.27
N ALA A 4 -11.36 1.27 -9.29
CA ALA A 4 -10.46 1.90 -8.34
C ALA A 4 -10.64 3.42 -8.53
N GLN A 5 -11.59 4.02 -7.82
CA GLN A 5 -11.67 5.46 -7.68
C GLN A 5 -10.30 5.85 -7.13
N SER A 6 -9.59 6.66 -7.93
CA SER A 6 -8.27 7.15 -7.59
C SER A 6 -8.36 7.79 -6.22
N TRP A 7 -7.73 7.16 -5.24
CA TRP A 7 -7.64 7.69 -3.89
C TRP A 7 -7.13 9.13 -3.98
N LEU A 8 -7.87 10.06 -3.40
CA LEU A 8 -7.52 11.47 -3.45
C LEU A 8 -6.46 11.76 -2.40
N LYS A 9 -5.65 12.79 -2.65
CA LYS A 9 -4.48 13.12 -1.85
C LYS A 9 -4.71 14.43 -1.10
N VAL A 10 -4.33 14.44 0.17
CA VAL A 10 -4.36 15.63 1.04
C VAL A 10 -3.12 15.66 1.94
N LYS A 11 -2.83 16.82 2.53
CA LYS A 11 -1.80 16.96 3.56
C LYS A 11 -2.35 16.59 4.93
N GLY A 12 -1.50 15.98 5.74
CA GLY A 12 -1.79 15.63 7.13
C GLY A 12 -0.51 15.59 7.96
N HIS A 13 -0.67 15.26 9.23
CA HIS A 13 0.44 15.15 10.18
C HIS A 13 0.30 13.88 10.99
N ILE A 14 1.43 13.24 11.28
CA ILE A 14 1.47 12.11 12.20
C ILE A 14 1.42 12.66 13.61
N ILE A 15 0.42 12.22 14.37
CA ILE A 15 0.15 12.70 15.74
C ILE A 15 0.62 11.69 16.80
N ALA A 16 0.79 10.42 16.42
CA ALA A 16 1.39 9.41 17.28
C ALA A 16 2.24 8.42 16.47
N CYS A 17 3.35 7.97 17.06
CA CYS A 17 4.19 6.92 16.50
C CYS A 17 4.72 6.04 17.64
N GLU A 18 4.24 4.81 17.71
CA GLU A 18 4.66 3.80 18.68
C GLU A 18 5.45 2.70 17.96
N TRP A 19 6.58 2.29 18.54
CA TRP A 19 7.35 1.18 17.98
C TRP A 19 6.81 -0.15 18.50
N THR A 20 6.46 -1.03 17.57
CA THR A 20 5.99 -2.39 17.85
C THR A 20 6.95 -3.42 17.27
N THR A 21 6.80 -4.68 17.67
CA THR A 21 7.58 -5.80 17.13
C THR A 21 6.67 -6.72 16.32
N VAL A 22 7.05 -6.95 15.05
CA VAL A 22 6.38 -7.89 14.16
C VAL A 22 7.40 -8.97 13.78
N GLY A 23 7.30 -10.13 14.43
CA GLY A 23 8.34 -11.16 14.38
C GLY A 23 9.65 -10.66 14.99
N HIS A 24 10.73 -10.67 14.22
CA HIS A 24 12.05 -10.14 14.63
C HIS A 24 12.33 -8.72 14.12
N SER A 25 11.32 -8.02 13.60
CA SER A 25 11.47 -6.67 13.03
C SER A 25 10.71 -5.62 13.82
N VAL A 26 11.31 -4.45 13.97
CA VAL A 26 10.66 -3.26 14.54
C VAL A 26 9.76 -2.62 13.49
N TRP A 27 8.54 -2.26 13.87
CA TRP A 27 7.53 -1.71 12.98
C TRP A 27 6.75 -0.58 13.66
N PRO A 28 6.63 0.61 13.03
CA PRO A 28 5.91 1.71 13.64
C PRO A 28 4.40 1.51 13.48
N LYS A 29 3.68 1.58 14.60
CA LYS A 29 2.25 1.84 14.65
C LYS A 29 2.09 3.35 14.69
N ILE A 30 1.37 3.92 13.73
CA ILE A 30 1.20 5.36 13.61
C ILE A 30 -0.27 5.74 13.73
N GLU A 31 -0.50 6.99 14.11
CA GLU A 31 -1.78 7.66 13.97
C GLU A 31 -1.50 9.02 13.34
N TYR A 32 -2.32 9.41 12.36
CA TYR A 32 -2.20 10.69 11.68
C TYR A 32 -3.55 11.36 11.55
N SER A 33 -3.52 12.69 11.49
CA SER A 33 -4.68 13.53 11.26
C SER A 33 -4.59 14.22 9.90
N TYR A 34 -5.75 14.44 9.28
CA TYR A 34 -5.89 15.12 8.00
C TYR A 34 -7.27 15.76 7.91
N GLN A 35 -7.41 16.77 7.05
CA GLN A 35 -8.65 17.52 6.92
C GLN A 35 -9.30 17.30 5.55
N VAL A 36 -10.56 16.89 5.54
CA VAL A 36 -11.35 16.73 4.30
C VAL A 36 -12.74 17.33 4.54
N TYR A 37 -13.21 18.19 3.63
CA TYR A 37 -14.53 18.84 3.74
C TYR A 37 -14.77 19.51 5.10
N ASP A 38 -13.77 20.26 5.59
CA ASP A 38 -13.75 20.93 6.90
C ASP A 38 -13.86 20.01 8.12
N LYS A 39 -13.72 18.70 7.93
CA LYS A 39 -13.69 17.70 9.02
C LYS A 39 -12.28 17.21 9.26
N ASN A 40 -11.89 17.18 10.53
CA ASN A 40 -10.68 16.50 10.96
C ASN A 40 -10.96 15.01 11.05
N LEU A 41 -10.17 14.24 10.33
CA LEU A 41 -10.22 12.79 10.27
C LEU A 41 -8.90 12.21 10.73
N TYR A 42 -8.93 10.95 11.13
CA TYR A 42 -7.81 10.23 11.69
C TYR A 42 -7.62 8.92 10.94
N GLY A 43 -6.36 8.51 10.79
CA GLY A 43 -6.02 7.26 10.14
C GLY A 43 -4.82 6.61 10.81
N GLU A 44 -4.73 5.28 10.69
CA GLU A 44 -3.71 4.46 11.34
C GLU A 44 -2.91 3.60 10.36
N TYR A 45 -3.35 3.55 9.10
CA TYR A 45 -2.78 2.65 8.10
C TYR A 45 -1.65 3.30 7.31
N LEU A 46 -0.48 2.65 7.31
CA LEU A 46 0.63 2.98 6.42
C LEU A 46 0.32 2.64 4.95
N PHE A 47 -0.39 1.53 4.72
CA PHE A 47 -0.65 1.00 3.38
C PHE A 47 -2.13 0.67 3.23
N LEU A 48 -2.66 0.89 2.02
CA LEU A 48 -4.01 0.46 1.66
C LEU A 48 -4.16 -1.07 1.73
N ASP A 49 -3.14 -1.79 1.27
CA ASP A 49 -3.05 -3.24 1.40
C ASP A 49 -2.12 -3.58 2.56
N THR A 50 -2.71 -3.94 3.70
CA THR A 50 -1.96 -4.32 4.91
C THR A 50 -1.51 -5.77 4.89
N ALA A 51 -2.13 -6.64 4.08
CA ALA A 51 -1.86 -8.08 4.08
C ALA A 51 -0.51 -8.43 3.43
N HIS A 52 -0.09 -7.65 2.43
CA HIS A 52 1.11 -7.95 1.65
C HIS A 52 2.29 -7.03 1.95
N ASN A 53 2.07 -5.95 2.70
CA ASN A 53 3.12 -5.01 3.10
C ASN A 53 3.67 -5.37 4.47
N THR A 54 4.78 -6.12 4.46
CA THR A 54 5.46 -6.61 5.66
C THR A 54 6.79 -5.90 5.91
N PRO A 55 7.32 -5.93 7.15
CA PRO A 55 8.66 -5.40 7.47
C PRO A 55 9.81 -5.95 6.61
N ASN A 56 9.62 -7.11 5.99
CA ASN A 56 10.62 -7.73 5.12
C ASN A 56 10.77 -7.01 3.76
N SER A 57 9.80 -6.21 3.34
CA SER A 57 9.87 -5.43 2.11
C SER A 57 10.72 -4.17 2.28
N LYS A 58 11.75 -4.00 1.44
CA LYS A 58 12.56 -2.76 1.39
C LYS A 58 11.70 -1.52 1.14
N TYR A 59 10.66 -1.66 0.32
CA TYR A 59 9.71 -0.59 0.03
C TYR A 59 8.92 -0.22 1.30
N ALA A 60 8.34 -1.23 1.94
CA ALA A 60 7.49 -1.01 3.10
C ALA A 60 8.28 -0.40 4.27
N ARG A 61 9.52 -0.86 4.51
CA ARG A 61 10.43 -0.24 5.49
C ARG A 61 10.72 1.23 5.19
N ARG A 62 10.84 1.61 3.93
CA ARG A 62 11.08 3.01 3.54
C ARG A 62 9.89 3.89 3.87
N VAL A 63 8.67 3.42 3.60
CA VAL A 63 7.43 4.16 3.94
C VAL A 63 7.27 4.27 5.45
N ALA A 64 7.44 3.18 6.18
CA ALA A 64 7.45 3.17 7.66
C ALA A 64 8.49 4.14 8.24
N TYR A 65 9.71 4.14 7.70
CA TYR A 65 10.77 5.06 8.12
C TYR A 65 10.40 6.52 7.85
N LYS A 66 9.87 6.83 6.66
CA LYS A 66 9.40 8.19 6.33
C LYS A 66 8.33 8.67 7.29
N ALA A 67 7.39 7.80 7.65
CA ALA A 67 6.36 8.13 8.63
C ALA A 67 6.98 8.44 10.01
N ALA A 68 7.89 7.58 10.50
CA ALA A 68 8.57 7.83 11.78
C ALA A 68 9.39 9.13 11.78
N VAL A 69 10.06 9.46 10.67
CA VAL A 69 10.79 10.72 10.52
C VAL A 69 9.83 11.91 10.51
N ALA A 70 8.75 11.85 9.75
CA ALA A 70 7.78 12.93 9.70
C ALA A 70 7.12 13.20 11.06
N PHE A 71 6.91 12.17 11.88
CA PHE A 71 6.49 12.36 13.27
C PHE A 71 7.55 13.10 14.10
N LYS A 72 8.82 12.68 14.01
CA LYS A 72 9.94 13.27 14.77
C LYS A 72 10.18 14.74 14.42
N GLU A 73 10.08 15.06 13.14
CA GLU A 73 10.37 16.40 12.60
C GLU A 73 9.10 17.27 12.45
N ASN A 74 7.93 16.73 12.83
CA ASN A 74 6.62 17.37 12.64
C ASN A 74 6.36 17.82 11.18
N GLU A 75 6.82 17.01 10.23
CA GLU A 75 6.66 17.28 8.80
C GLU A 75 5.27 16.89 8.31
N GLU A 76 4.79 17.60 7.29
CA GLU A 76 3.59 17.22 6.56
C GLU A 76 3.80 15.93 5.77
N ILE A 77 2.79 15.06 5.79
CA ILE A 77 2.74 13.83 5.01
C ILE A 77 1.61 13.87 4.00
N ASP A 78 1.80 13.09 2.94
CA ASP A 78 0.74 12.84 1.96
C ASP A 78 -0.17 11.72 2.49
N VAL A 79 -1.43 12.04 2.70
CA VAL A 79 -2.49 11.09 3.07
C VAL A 79 -3.38 10.86 1.86
N TYR A 80 -3.58 9.59 1.52
CA TYR A 80 -4.53 9.19 0.51
C TYR A 80 -5.83 8.77 1.19
N TYR A 81 -6.98 9.23 0.71
CA TYR A 81 -8.30 8.88 1.24
C TYR A 81 -9.29 8.45 0.15
N ASN A 82 -10.28 7.66 0.55
CA ASN A 82 -11.39 7.28 -0.32
C ASN A 82 -12.42 8.43 -0.42
N PRO A 83 -12.69 9.00 -1.61
CA PRO A 83 -13.60 10.14 -1.73
C PRO A 83 -15.06 9.84 -1.33
N ASN A 84 -15.49 8.59 -1.39
CA ASN A 84 -16.84 8.19 -0.96
C ASN A 84 -16.92 7.90 0.54
N HIS A 85 -15.79 7.54 1.14
CA HIS A 85 -15.64 7.15 2.55
C HIS A 85 -14.36 7.77 3.11
N PRO A 86 -14.33 9.09 3.36
CA PRO A 86 -13.10 9.81 3.71
C PRO A 86 -12.39 9.29 4.94
N GLU A 87 -13.09 8.58 5.84
CA GLU A 87 -12.54 7.86 6.99
C GLU A 87 -11.57 6.73 6.61
N GLN A 88 -11.64 6.22 5.38
CA GLN A 88 -10.70 5.23 4.87
C GLN A 88 -9.49 5.97 4.28
N SER A 89 -8.36 5.86 4.96
CA SER A 89 -7.11 6.50 4.56
C SER A 89 -5.89 5.56 4.63
N ALA A 90 -4.87 5.88 3.84
CA ALA A 90 -3.55 5.24 3.88
C ALA A 90 -2.45 6.23 3.48
N LEU A 91 -1.22 6.01 3.95
CA LEU A 91 -0.07 6.82 3.51
C LEU A 91 0.50 6.37 2.16
N ASP A 92 0.27 5.12 1.79
CA ASP A 92 0.67 4.56 0.51
C ASP A 92 -0.41 3.66 -0.08
N VAL A 93 -0.76 3.93 -1.34
CA VAL A 93 -1.75 3.18 -2.12
C VAL A 93 -1.08 2.30 -3.20
N THR A 94 0.24 2.19 -3.19
CA THR A 94 0.99 1.48 -4.22
C THR A 94 0.82 -0.02 -4.04
N MET A 95 0.23 -0.68 -5.03
CA MET A 95 0.12 -2.15 -5.00
C MET A 95 1.49 -2.84 -5.15
N PRO A 96 1.72 -3.93 -4.40
CA PRO A 96 2.98 -4.67 -4.46
C PRO A 96 3.18 -5.31 -5.85
N LYS A 97 4.23 -4.87 -6.57
CA LYS A 97 4.57 -5.34 -7.93
C LYS A 97 4.84 -6.85 -8.03
N LYS A 98 5.12 -7.53 -6.91
CA LYS A 98 5.42 -8.97 -6.88
C LYS A 98 4.25 -9.82 -7.39
N LEU A 99 3.01 -9.39 -7.18
CA LEU A 99 1.82 -10.11 -7.68
C LEU A 99 1.78 -10.12 -9.21
N ASN A 100 2.12 -9.01 -9.85
CA ASN A 100 2.13 -8.91 -11.32
C ASN A 100 3.16 -9.86 -11.93
N VAL A 101 4.31 -10.07 -11.28
CA VAL A 101 5.33 -11.02 -11.76
C VAL A 101 4.79 -12.45 -11.75
N ILE A 102 4.09 -12.85 -10.69
CA ILE A 102 3.48 -14.19 -10.59
C ILE A 102 2.42 -14.39 -11.69
N LEU A 103 1.56 -13.39 -11.90
CA LEU A 103 0.53 -13.46 -12.95
C LEU A 103 1.14 -13.54 -14.35
N ILE A 104 2.22 -12.80 -14.63
CA ILE A 104 2.95 -12.88 -15.91
C ILE A 104 3.56 -14.27 -16.10
N LEU A 105 4.16 -14.86 -15.06
CA LEU A 105 4.72 -16.21 -15.14
C LEU A 105 3.63 -17.26 -15.45
N ILE A 106 2.49 -17.18 -14.77
CA ILE A 106 1.36 -18.08 -15.01
C ILE A 106 0.85 -17.91 -16.45
N GLY A 107 0.64 -16.67 -16.90
CA GLY A 107 0.19 -16.39 -18.27
C GLY A 107 1.16 -16.93 -19.32
N THR A 108 2.46 -16.75 -19.11
CA THR A 108 3.51 -17.29 -20.00
C THR A 108 3.46 -18.81 -20.06
N LEU A 109 3.30 -19.48 -18.91
CA LEU A 109 3.23 -20.94 -18.84
C LEU A 109 2.00 -21.50 -19.58
N ILE A 110 0.85 -20.82 -19.46
CA ILE A 110 -0.39 -21.18 -20.15
C ILE A 110 -0.22 -21.03 -21.66
N VAL A 111 0.32 -19.90 -22.13
CA VAL A 111 0.55 -19.66 -23.56
C VAL A 111 1.50 -20.71 -24.14
N LEU A 112 2.57 -21.05 -23.41
CA LEU A 112 3.49 -22.12 -23.80
C LEU A 112 2.79 -23.48 -23.91
N HIS A 113 1.96 -23.84 -22.93
CA HIS A 113 1.21 -25.10 -22.95
C HIS A 113 0.25 -25.18 -24.13
N VAL A 114 -0.56 -24.13 -24.35
CA VAL A 114 -1.52 -24.08 -25.45
C VAL A 114 -0.80 -24.09 -26.81
N GLY A 115 0.32 -23.37 -26.92
CA GLY A 115 1.15 -23.35 -28.12
C GLY A 115 1.72 -24.73 -28.48
N LEU A 116 2.22 -25.47 -27.49
CA LEU A 116 2.72 -26.84 -27.69
C LEU A 116 1.61 -27.82 -28.11
N ILE A 117 0.42 -27.70 -27.52
CA ILE A 117 -0.73 -28.53 -27.89
C ILE A 117 -1.18 -28.22 -29.32
N ALA A 118 -1.32 -26.95 -29.68
CA ALA A 118 -1.71 -26.53 -31.03
C ALA A 118 -0.69 -26.98 -32.08
N TRP A 119 0.62 -26.87 -31.79
CA TRP A 119 1.69 -27.37 -32.65
C TRP A 119 1.58 -28.88 -32.89
N ARG A 120 1.28 -29.67 -31.86
CA ARG A 120 1.09 -31.12 -31.98
C ARG A 120 -0.17 -31.54 -32.72
N LEU A 121 -1.19 -30.68 -32.80
CA LEU A 121 -2.47 -30.99 -33.45
C LEU A 121 -2.50 -30.53 -34.92
N LEU A 122 -1.71 -29.50 -35.27
CA LEU A 122 -1.66 -28.90 -36.61
C LEU A 122 -0.44 -29.35 -37.43
N GLY A 123 0.57 -29.95 -36.80
CA GLY A 123 1.71 -30.61 -37.46
C GLY A 123 1.62 -32.12 -37.29
#